data_AF-A0A920ECH8-F1
#
_entry.id   AF-A0A920ECH8-F1
#
_cell.length_a   1.000
_cell.length_b   1.000
_cell.length_c   1.000
_cell.angle_alpha   90.00
_cell.angle_beta   90.00
_cell.angle_gamma   90.00
#
_symmetry.space_group_name_H-M   'P 1'
#
loop_
_entity.id
_entity.type
_entity.pdbx_description
1 polymer ?
#
loop_
_entity_poly.entity_id
_entity_poly.type
_entity_poly.pdbx_seq_one_letter_code
_entity_poly.pdbx_strand_id
1 'polypeptide(L)'
;MGVPLDFDEAKELDGREPLTKLRDEFEIPIHSDGTDQAYFAGNSLGLLPKRTRPAIKEALDQWGKGRRGHFDGEEAWYRLDERIAALQTSIVGCLPSETGIMGSLTTICIC
;
A
#
# COMPACT_ATOMS: atom_id res chain seq x y z
N MET A 1 9.54 -34.32 -12.87
CA MET A 1 9.63 -32.94 -13.42
C MET A 1 8.27 -32.63 -14.01
N GLY A 2 7.54 -31.67 -13.44
CA GLY A 2 6.21 -31.29 -13.94
C GLY A 2 6.32 -30.69 -15.34
N VAL A 3 5.30 -30.94 -16.17
CA VAL A 3 5.16 -30.30 -17.48
C VAL A 3 5.14 -28.78 -17.28
N PRO A 4 5.83 -27.99 -18.14
CA PRO A 4 5.77 -26.53 -18.06
C PRO A 4 4.32 -26.06 -18.24
N LEU A 5 3.88 -25.13 -17.39
CA LEU A 5 2.57 -24.50 -17.52
C LEU A 5 2.44 -23.85 -18.89
N ASP A 6 1.35 -24.14 -19.60
CA ASP A 6 1.00 -23.43 -20.82
C ASP A 6 0.21 -22.13 -20.54
N PHE A 7 -0.06 -21.35 -21.58
CA PHE A 7 -0.74 -20.06 -21.45
C PHE A 7 -2.20 -20.20 -20.97
N ASP A 8 -2.90 -21.25 -21.40
CA ASP A 8 -4.30 -21.46 -21.05
C ASP A 8 -4.42 -21.91 -19.58
N GLU A 9 -3.48 -22.73 -19.11
CA GLU A 9 -3.37 -23.10 -17.70
C GLU A 9 -3.09 -21.88 -16.80
N ALA A 10 -2.19 -20.97 -17.21
CA ALA A 10 -1.92 -19.74 -16.47
C ALA A 10 -3.17 -18.86 -16.35
N LYS A 11 -3.94 -18.74 -17.45
CA LYS A 11 -5.17 -17.95 -17.49
C LYS A 11 -6.28 -18.56 -16.62
N GLU A 12 -6.33 -19.89 -16.54
CA GLU A 12 -7.25 -20.60 -15.65
C GLU A 12 -6.91 -20.35 -14.17
N LEU A 13 -5.62 -20.37 -13.82
CA LEU A 13 -5.16 -20.06 -12.47
C LEU A 13 -5.51 -18.62 -12.07
N ASP A 14 -5.29 -17.64 -12.95
CA ASP A 14 -5.68 -16.24 -12.71
C ASP A 14 -7.19 -16.09 -12.48
N GLY A 15 -8.01 -16.89 -13.17
CA GLY A 15 -9.47 -16.89 -13.04
C GLY A 15 -9.99 -17.51 -11.75
N ARG A 16 -9.20 -18.36 -11.09
CA ARG A 16 -9.55 -19.01 -9.82
C ARG A 16 -9.10 -18.19 -8.61
N GLU A 17 -8.18 -17.25 -8.80
CA GLU A 17 -7.58 -16.48 -7.72
C GLU A 17 -8.51 -15.34 -7.26
N PRO A 18 -9.05 -15.37 -6.02
CA PRO A 18 -9.94 -14.33 -5.51
C PRO A 18 -9.26 -12.96 -5.40
N LEU A 19 -7.94 -12.92 -5.25
CA LEU A 19 -7.18 -11.68 -5.10
C LEU A 19 -6.90 -10.96 -6.42
N THR A 20 -7.21 -11.55 -7.58
CA THR A 20 -6.97 -10.95 -8.90
C THR A 20 -7.58 -9.54 -9.02
N LYS A 21 -8.71 -9.28 -8.36
CA LYS A 21 -9.36 -7.96 -8.36
C LYS A 21 -8.54 -6.87 -7.66
N LEU A 22 -7.64 -7.22 -6.74
CA LEU A 22 -6.78 -6.23 -6.08
C LEU A 22 -5.79 -5.60 -7.07
N ARG A 23 -5.50 -6.26 -8.20
CA ARG A 23 -4.69 -5.68 -9.28
C ARG A 23 -5.22 -4.31 -9.71
N ASP A 24 -6.55 -4.15 -9.76
CA ASP A 24 -7.20 -2.92 -10.20
C ASP A 24 -7.04 -1.76 -9.20
N GLU A 25 -6.56 -2.02 -7.98
CA GLU A 25 -6.29 -0.99 -6.97
C GLU A 25 -4.93 -0.30 -7.15
N PHE A 26 -4.10 -0.76 -8.09
CA PHE A 26 -2.73 -0.24 -8.31
C PHE A 26 -2.55 0.40 -9.68
N GLU A 27 -1.64 1.38 -9.76
CA GLU A 27 -1.18 1.95 -11.01
C GLU A 27 -0.05 1.08 -11.58
N ILE A 28 -0.35 0.38 -12.67
CA ILE A 28 0.61 -0.51 -13.36
C ILE A 28 1.31 0.29 -14.44
N PRO A 29 2.66 0.28 -14.49
CA PRO A 29 3.39 0.94 -15.57
C PRO A 29 2.96 0.39 -16.93
N ILE A 30 2.81 1.27 -17.90
CA ILE A 30 2.46 0.91 -19.28
C ILE A 30 3.73 0.93 -20.16
N HIS A 31 3.81 0.01 -21.10
CA HIS A 31 4.77 0.03 -22.20
C HIS A 31 4.42 1.18 -23.17
N SER A 32 5.34 1.51 -24.08
CA SER A 32 5.11 2.54 -25.10
C SER A 32 4.00 2.20 -26.08
N ASP A 33 3.62 0.92 -26.20
CA ASP A 33 2.51 0.43 -27.01
C ASP A 33 1.16 0.43 -26.26
N GLY A 34 1.13 0.87 -25.00
CA GLY A 34 -0.06 0.95 -24.16
C GLY A 34 -0.42 -0.34 -23.42
N THR A 35 0.40 -1.39 -23.50
CA THR A 35 0.20 -2.63 -22.72
C THR A 35 0.76 -2.54 -21.31
N ASP A 36 0.18 -3.27 -20.36
CA ASP A 36 0.70 -3.35 -18.99
C ASP A 36 2.09 -4.00 -18.94
N GLN A 37 2.99 -3.42 -18.17
CA GLN A 37 4.30 -4.02 -17.89
C GLN A 37 4.18 -5.19 -16.91
N ALA A 38 4.96 -6.25 -17.15
CA ALA A 38 5.23 -7.28 -16.17
C ALA A 38 6.21 -6.77 -15.10
N TYR A 39 5.68 -6.11 -14.06
CA TYR A 39 6.49 -5.46 -13.02
C TYR A 39 6.87 -6.43 -11.89
N PHE A 40 8.07 -7.01 -11.96
CA PHE A 40 8.60 -7.94 -10.95
C PHE A 40 9.58 -7.32 -9.95
N ALA A 41 9.59 -5.99 -9.80
CA ALA A 41 10.45 -5.27 -8.86
C ALA A 41 9.72 -4.75 -7.60
N GLY A 42 8.52 -5.28 -7.30
CA GLY A 42 7.67 -4.83 -6.20
C GLY A 42 8.27 -4.98 -4.80
N ASN A 43 9.28 -5.86 -4.65
CA ASN A 43 10.03 -6.04 -3.42
C ASN A 43 10.97 -4.87 -3.10
N SER A 44 11.36 -4.08 -4.12
CA SER A 44 12.20 -2.91 -3.95
C SER A 44 11.35 -1.64 -3.88
N LEU A 45 10.42 -1.48 -4.82
CA LEU A 45 9.49 -0.36 -4.84
C LEU A 45 8.10 -0.90 -5.21
N GLY A 46 7.18 -0.87 -4.25
CA GLY A 46 5.80 -1.29 -4.49
C GLY A 46 5.11 -0.39 -5.52
N LEU A 47 4.19 -0.97 -6.29
CA LEU A 47 3.31 -0.20 -7.17
C LEU A 47 2.50 0.81 -6.36
N LEU A 48 2.21 1.97 -6.97
CA LEU A 48 1.43 3.02 -6.32
C LEU A 48 -0.03 2.58 -6.20
N PRO A 49 -0.61 2.48 -4.98
CA PRO A 49 -2.03 2.30 -4.82
C PRO A 49 -2.78 3.54 -5.32
N LYS A 50 -3.87 3.35 -6.08
CA LYS A 50 -4.68 4.45 -6.63
C LYS A 50 -5.25 5.35 -5.53
N ARG A 51 -5.54 4.79 -4.35
CA ARG A 51 -6.02 5.51 -3.16
C ARG A 51 -4.99 6.44 -2.52
N THR A 52 -3.70 6.31 -2.84
CA THR A 52 -2.66 7.17 -2.27
C THR A 52 -2.82 8.62 -2.72
N ARG A 53 -3.20 8.87 -3.98
CA ARG A 53 -3.39 10.25 -4.49
C ARG A 53 -4.44 11.04 -3.71
N PRO A 54 -5.68 10.55 -3.52
CA PRO A 54 -6.67 11.27 -2.72
C PRO A 54 -6.26 11.40 -1.24
N ALA A 55 -5.60 10.38 -0.65
CA ALA A 55 -5.13 10.47 0.73
C ALA A 55 -4.08 11.58 0.93
N ILE A 56 -3.12 11.71 0.01
CA ILE A 56 -2.14 12.82 0.04
C ILE A 56 -2.84 14.16 -0.16
N LYS A 57 -3.81 14.24 -1.08
CA LYS A 57 -4.60 15.46 -1.26
C LYS A 57 -5.31 15.87 0.03
N GLU A 58 -5.92 14.91 0.73
CA GLU A 58 -6.56 15.18 2.01
C GLU A 58 -5.57 15.69 3.06
N ALA A 59 -4.38 15.10 3.15
CA ALA A 59 -3.33 15.58 4.05
C ALA A 59 -2.92 17.03 3.73
N LEU A 60 -2.81 17.40 2.45
CA LEU A 60 -2.53 18.77 2.01
C LEU A 60 -3.69 19.73 2.33
N ASP A 61 -4.94 19.30 2.14
CA ASP A 61 -6.12 20.09 2.48
C ASP A 61 -6.21 20.34 4.01
N GLN A 62 -5.82 19.36 4.83
CA GLN A 62 -5.70 19.53 6.29
C GLN A 62 -4.60 20.53 6.64
N TRP A 63 -3.46 20.49 5.94
CA TRP A 63 -2.40 21.47 6.15
C TRP A 63 -2.86 22.90 5.88
N GLY A 64 -3.70 23.09 4.87
CA GLY A 64 -4.32 24.40 4.57
C GLY A 64 -5.12 24.99 5.74
N LYS A 65 -5.55 24.18 6.72
CA LYS A 65 -6.24 24.64 7.94
C LYS A 65 -5.28 25.15 9.03
N GLY A 66 -3.97 25.06 8.81
CA GLY A 66 -2.92 25.45 9.75
C GLY A 66 -2.93 24.59 11.01
N ARG A 67 -2.71 25.21 12.18
CA ARG A 67 -2.62 24.49 13.47
C ARG A 67 -3.83 23.59 13.75
N ARG A 68 -5.02 23.97 13.28
CA ARG A 68 -6.25 23.18 13.47
C ARG A 68 -6.15 21.79 12.86
N GLY A 69 -5.45 21.61 11.75
CA GLY A 69 -5.23 20.30 11.12
C GLY A 69 -4.44 19.32 12.01
N HIS A 70 -3.74 19.80 13.04
CA HIS A 70 -3.11 18.91 14.02
C HIS A 70 -4.14 18.17 14.90
N PHE A 71 -5.31 18.76 15.13
CA PHE A 71 -6.28 18.29 16.14
C PHE A 71 -7.66 17.96 15.56
N ASP A 72 -8.06 18.59 14.46
CA ASP A 72 -9.41 18.52 13.92
C ASP A 72 -9.56 17.42 12.85
N GLY A 73 -10.62 16.62 12.97
CA GLY A 73 -11.01 15.61 11.98
C GLY A 73 -10.51 14.19 12.30
N GLU A 74 -10.96 13.21 11.52
CA GLU A 74 -10.56 11.81 11.68
C GLU A 74 -9.07 11.60 11.35
N GLU A 75 -8.52 12.39 10.42
CA GLU A 75 -7.11 12.38 10.00
C GLU A 75 -6.25 13.42 10.75
N ALA A 76 -6.61 13.74 12.00
CA ALA A 76 -5.84 14.65 12.84
C ALA A 76 -4.40 14.16 13.02
N TRP A 77 -3.43 14.99 12.66
CA TRP A 77 -2.03 14.57 12.56
C TRP A 77 -1.43 14.11 13.89
N TYR A 78 -1.90 14.63 15.02
CA TYR A 78 -1.39 14.25 16.35
C TYR A 78 -1.57 12.76 16.68
N ARG A 79 -2.51 12.07 16.02
CA ARG A 79 -2.80 10.64 16.28
C ARG A 79 -2.67 9.76 15.04
N LEU A 80 -2.13 10.31 13.95
CA LEU A 80 -2.09 9.62 12.67
C LEU A 80 -1.16 8.40 12.73
N ASP A 81 -0.02 8.54 13.38
CA ASP A 81 0.94 7.47 13.64
C ASP A 81 0.33 6.32 14.46
N GLU A 82 -0.35 6.61 15.56
CA GLU A 82 -1.05 5.60 16.38
C GLU A 82 -2.07 4.81 15.55
N ARG A 83 -2.85 5.51 14.71
CA ARG A 83 -3.88 4.90 13.86
C ARG A 83 -3.26 3.99 12.80
N ILE A 84 -2.22 4.44 12.11
CA ILE A 84 -1.59 3.64 11.06
C ILE A 84 -0.82 2.46 11.67
N ALA A 85 -0.16 2.64 12.82
CA ALA A 85 0.52 1.55 13.53
C ALA A 85 -0.45 0.43 13.90
N ALA A 86 -1.65 0.77 14.37
CA ALA A 86 -2.69 -0.22 14.66
C ALA A 86 -3.09 -1.08 13.44
N LEU A 87 -3.06 -0.53 12.21
CA LEU A 87 -3.36 -1.28 10.99
C LEU A 87 -2.31 -2.37 10.68
N GLN A 88 -1.06 -2.17 11.12
CA GLN A 88 0.04 -3.10 10.84
C GLN A 88 0.03 -4.32 11.77
N THR A 89 -0.61 -4.22 12.94
CA THR A 89 -0.62 -5.28 13.97
C THR A 89 -1.03 -6.65 13.44
N SER A 90 -2.02 -6.71 12.55
CA SER A 90 -2.48 -7.96 11.91
C SER A 90 -1.46 -8.59 10.97
N ILE A 91 -0.57 -7.78 10.40
CA ILE A 91 0.46 -8.21 9.44
C ILE A 91 1.69 -8.69 10.20
N VAL A 92 2.10 -7.98 11.26
CA VAL A 92 3.31 -8.29 12.03
C VAL A 92 3.05 -9.22 13.23
N GLY A 93 1.80 -9.33 13.68
CA GLY A 93 1.40 -10.21 14.78
C GLY A 93 1.72 -9.68 16.18
N CYS A 94 1.60 -8.36 16.41
CA CYS A 94 1.85 -7.72 17.72
C CYS A 94 0.64 -6.94 18.24
N LEU A 95 0.71 -6.43 19.47
CA LEU A 95 -0.29 -5.52 20.02
C LEU A 95 -0.07 -4.09 19.49
N PRO A 96 -1.11 -3.23 19.44
CA PRO A 96 -0.95 -1.83 19.05
C PRO A 96 0.06 -1.04 19.90
N SER A 97 0.29 -1.45 21.14
CA SER A 97 1.30 -0.85 22.04
C SER A 97 2.73 -1.32 21.79
N GLU A 98 2.91 -2.31 20.91
CA GLU A 98 4.18 -2.96 20.52
C GLU A 98 4.49 -2.66 19.05
N THR A 99 4.03 -1.52 18.55
CA THR A 99 4.34 -1.06 17.20
C THR A 99 4.28 0.45 17.12
N GLY A 100 5.19 1.03 16.33
CA GLY A 100 5.19 2.44 15.98
C GLY A 100 5.65 2.64 14.54
N ILE A 101 5.13 3.68 13.90
CA ILE A 101 5.54 4.10 12.55
C ILE A 101 6.28 5.41 12.66
N MET A 102 7.60 5.35 12.57
CA MET A 102 8.44 6.54 12.65
C MET A 102 9.77 6.38 11.91
N GLY A 103 10.29 7.50 11.42
CA GLY A 103 11.62 7.57 10.82
C GLY A 103 11.78 6.73 9.54
N SER A 104 12.96 6.12 9.39
CA SER A 104 13.32 5.25 8.28
C SER A 104 13.75 3.88 8.81
N LEU A 105 13.68 2.85 7.96
CA LEU A 105 14.03 1.47 8.35
C LEU A 105 15.44 1.35 8.98
N THR A 106 16.43 2.06 8.45
CA THR A 106 17.82 2.00 8.97
C THR A 106 18.00 2.79 10.26
N THR A 107 17.19 3.83 10.46
CA THR A 107 17.27 4.69 11.65
C THR A 107 16.50 4.10 12.82
N ILE A 108 15.37 3.43 12.55
CA ILE A 108 14.42 2.92 13.55
C ILE A 108 13.82 1.60 13.03
N CYS A 109 13.92 0.55 13.83
CA CYS A 109 13.24 -0.73 13.57
C CYS A 109 11.79 -0.63 14.07
N ILE A 110 10.84 -1.18 13.29
CA ILE A 110 9.44 -1.37 13.71
C ILE A 110 9.46 -2.39 14.86
N CYS A 111 9.25 -1.93 16.08
CA CYS A 111 8.92 -2.70 17.28
C CYS A 111 8.03 -1.84 18.18
#